data_AF-A0A7V4SU97-F1
#
_entry.id   AF-A0A7V4SU97-F1
#
_cell.length_a   1.000
_cell.length_b   1.000
_cell.length_c   1.000
_cell.angle_alpha   90.00
_cell.angle_beta   90.00
_cell.angle_gamma   90.00
#
_symmetry.space_group_name_H-M   'P 1'
#
loop_
_entity.id
_entity.type
_entity.pdbx_description
1 polymer ?
#
loop_
_entity_poly.entity_id
_entity_poly.type
_entity_poly.pdbx_seq_one_letter_code
_entity_poly.pdbx_strand_id
1 'polypeptide(L)'
;MSDTVNLQPKRIQVALSGSGFLLPVHVGALQAIEGAGYAVSALSGTSGGAIVAAIYAVQQDAQKLADLILATDWRPFMDFESWTNGWRLLTRRGICATTALDTFLIQQTEGQSFADLSMELFICATNLLRGERRVFSRATTPDLPIATAARASSSLPFVYPPKRIQNRYYVDGGLTDNIPGNILRVFVICCVWPQIFREMSTFQSRNNLCMGERVSNVQNRKILCIV
;
A
#
# COMPACT_ATOMS: atom_id res chain seq x y z
N MET A 1 5.07 -8.17 -45.47
CA MET A 1 4.70 -7.14 -44.49
C MET A 1 4.18 -7.89 -43.27
N SER A 2 4.90 -7.86 -42.16
CA SER A 2 4.51 -8.57 -40.94
C SER A 2 3.38 -7.81 -40.27
N ASP A 3 2.21 -8.45 -40.17
CA ASP A 3 1.09 -7.95 -39.36
C ASP A 3 1.53 -7.90 -37.89
N THR A 4 1.94 -6.72 -37.43
CA THR A 4 2.16 -6.45 -36.01
C THR A 4 0.78 -6.39 -35.35
N VAL A 5 0.31 -7.54 -34.87
CA VAL A 5 -0.86 -7.61 -33.99
C VAL A 5 -0.58 -6.67 -32.81
N ASN A 6 -1.30 -5.55 -32.76
CA ASN A 6 -1.23 -4.57 -31.70
C ASN A 6 -1.87 -5.17 -30.43
N LEU A 7 -1.11 -6.03 -29.75
CA LEU A 7 -1.51 -6.65 -28.50
C LEU A 7 -1.45 -5.59 -27.40
N GLN A 8 -2.58 -4.94 -27.16
CA GLN A 8 -2.76 -4.07 -26.00
C GLN A 8 -2.37 -4.84 -24.72
N PRO A 9 -1.55 -4.25 -23.83
CA PRO A 9 -1.09 -4.95 -22.64
C PRO A 9 -2.29 -5.38 -21.78
N LYS A 10 -2.24 -6.62 -21.31
CA LYS A 10 -3.30 -7.17 -20.46
C LYS A 10 -3.30 -6.41 -19.14
N ARG A 11 -4.48 -5.94 -18.71
CA ARG A 11 -4.64 -5.17 -17.49
C ARG A 11 -4.83 -6.07 -16.28
N ILE A 12 -4.16 -5.76 -15.18
CA ILE A 12 -4.28 -6.47 -13.90
C ILE A 12 -4.46 -5.48 -12.76
N GLN A 13 -5.10 -5.89 -11.66
CA GLN A 13 -5.17 -5.11 -10.43
C GLN A 13 -4.20 -5.70 -9.41
N VAL A 14 -3.68 -4.92 -8.48
CA VAL A 14 -2.64 -5.41 -7.55
C VAL A 14 -2.98 -5.01 -6.13
N ALA A 15 -2.92 -5.97 -5.22
CA ALA A 15 -3.06 -5.77 -3.78
C ALA A 15 -1.69 -5.92 -3.10
N LEU A 16 -1.25 -4.87 -2.42
CA LEU A 16 0.02 -4.79 -1.71
C LEU A 16 -0.25 -4.84 -0.21
N SER A 17 0.29 -5.85 0.47
CA SER A 17 0.08 -6.03 1.91
C SER A 17 0.80 -4.99 2.76
N GLY A 18 0.46 -4.91 4.05
CA GLY A 18 1.36 -4.28 5.01
C GLY A 18 2.69 -5.02 5.11
N SER A 19 3.80 -4.27 5.07
CA SER A 19 5.18 -4.79 5.06
C SER A 19 6.17 -3.93 5.86
N GLY A 20 5.68 -2.88 6.54
CA GLY A 20 6.56 -1.87 7.15
C GLY A 20 7.44 -1.20 6.08
N PHE A 21 8.75 -1.13 6.32
CA PHE A 21 9.73 -0.59 5.37
C PHE A 21 10.37 -1.64 4.45
N LEU A 22 9.83 -2.86 4.38
CA LEU A 22 10.21 -3.87 3.36
C LEU A 22 9.59 -3.54 1.99
N LEU A 23 9.57 -2.26 1.63
CA LEU A 23 9.01 -1.71 0.40
C LEU A 23 9.61 -2.32 -0.88
N PRO A 24 10.93 -2.65 -0.95
CA PRO A 24 11.51 -3.26 -2.15
C PRO A 24 10.80 -4.53 -2.63
N VAL A 25 10.15 -5.31 -1.74
CA VAL A 25 9.42 -6.52 -2.14
C VAL A 25 8.25 -6.19 -3.05
N HIS A 26 7.48 -5.14 -2.71
CA HIS A 26 6.37 -4.70 -3.55
C HIS A 26 6.85 -4.12 -4.88
N VAL A 27 7.98 -3.41 -4.87
CA VAL A 27 8.57 -2.86 -6.09
C VAL A 27 9.01 -3.97 -7.04
N GLY A 28 9.72 -4.99 -6.54
CA GLY A 28 10.14 -6.13 -7.35
C GLY A 28 8.95 -6.88 -7.96
N ALA A 29 7.85 -7.01 -7.22
CA ALA A 29 6.62 -7.59 -7.76
C ALA A 29 5.99 -6.73 -8.88
N LEU A 30 5.97 -5.41 -8.74
CA LEU A 30 5.50 -4.51 -9.79
C LEU A 30 6.41 -4.57 -11.04
N GLN A 31 7.72 -4.60 -10.86
CA GLN A 31 8.68 -4.79 -11.96
C GLN A 31 8.46 -6.13 -12.69
N ALA A 32 8.18 -7.21 -11.95
CA ALA A 32 7.88 -8.51 -12.55
C ALA A 32 6.56 -8.50 -13.35
N ILE A 33 5.53 -7.80 -12.85
CA ILE A 33 4.24 -7.64 -13.53
C ILE A 33 4.43 -6.85 -14.84
N GLU A 34 5.13 -5.71 -14.80
CA GLU A 34 5.43 -4.90 -15.97
C GLU A 34 6.32 -5.66 -16.98
N GLY A 35 7.38 -6.32 -16.49
CA GLY A 35 8.29 -7.12 -17.31
C GLY A 35 7.61 -8.32 -17.99
N ALA A 36 6.53 -8.85 -17.40
CA ALA A 36 5.68 -9.86 -18.01
C ALA A 36 4.67 -9.30 -19.04
N GLY A 37 4.71 -8.00 -19.33
CA GLY A 37 3.85 -7.34 -20.32
C GLY A 37 2.45 -6.99 -19.82
N TYR A 38 2.23 -6.96 -18.50
CA TYR A 38 0.96 -6.54 -17.91
C TYR A 38 1.00 -5.06 -17.51
N ALA A 39 -0.13 -4.37 -17.71
CA ALA A 39 -0.32 -3.02 -17.21
C ALA A 39 -1.13 -3.04 -15.91
N VAL A 40 -0.62 -2.38 -14.87
CA VAL A 40 -1.37 -2.20 -13.62
C VAL A 40 -2.52 -1.23 -13.87
N SER A 41 -3.74 -1.63 -13.54
CA SER A 41 -4.97 -0.87 -13.80
C SER A 41 -5.65 -0.35 -12.55
N ALA A 42 -5.38 -0.98 -11.41
CA ALA A 42 -5.81 -0.51 -10.10
C ALA A 42 -4.87 -1.07 -9.02
N LEU A 43 -4.72 -0.31 -7.95
CA LEU A 43 -3.91 -0.69 -6.79
C LEU A 43 -4.73 -0.63 -5.51
N SER A 44 -4.47 -1.59 -4.63
CA SER A 44 -4.91 -1.51 -3.24
C SER A 44 -3.71 -1.72 -2.32
N GLY A 45 -3.63 -0.97 -1.23
CA GLY A 45 -2.48 -1.00 -0.34
C GLY A 45 -2.81 -0.75 1.12
N THR A 46 -2.06 -1.40 2.00
CA THR A 46 -2.06 -1.19 3.45
C THR A 46 -0.64 -0.92 3.94
N SER A 47 -0.44 0.03 4.85
CA SER A 47 0.85 0.34 5.48
C SER A 47 1.99 0.54 4.48
N GLY A 48 3.05 -0.28 4.51
CA GLY A 48 4.12 -0.26 3.51
C GLY A 48 3.62 -0.42 2.06
N GLY A 49 2.66 -1.31 1.83
CA GLY A 49 1.99 -1.46 0.54
C GLY A 49 1.20 -0.21 0.12
N ALA A 50 0.65 0.55 1.07
CA ALA A 50 -0.02 1.83 0.77
C ALA A 50 0.97 2.92 0.33
N ILE A 51 2.18 2.95 0.91
CA ILE A 51 3.26 3.86 0.50
C ILE A 51 3.64 3.57 -0.95
N VAL A 52 3.93 2.30 -1.26
CA VAL A 52 4.31 1.87 -2.62
C VAL A 52 3.17 2.13 -3.60
N ALA A 53 1.93 1.75 -3.26
CA ALA A 53 0.77 1.97 -4.12
C ALA A 53 0.53 3.46 -4.42
N ALA A 54 0.69 4.34 -3.42
CA ALA A 54 0.50 5.77 -3.59
C ALA A 54 1.50 6.39 -4.56
N ILE A 55 2.79 6.08 -4.40
CA ILE A 55 3.86 6.63 -5.25
C ILE A 55 3.75 6.05 -6.66
N TYR A 56 3.53 4.73 -6.77
CA TYR A 56 3.36 4.09 -8.08
C TYR A 56 2.14 4.64 -8.82
N ALA A 57 1.02 4.90 -8.14
CA ALA A 57 -0.18 5.40 -8.82
C ALA A 57 0.04 6.75 -9.53
N VAL A 58 0.96 7.56 -8.99
CA VAL A 58 1.39 8.84 -9.58
C VAL A 58 2.43 8.62 -10.69
N GLN A 59 3.47 7.82 -10.42
CA GLN A 59 4.61 7.68 -11.34
C GLN A 59 4.36 6.71 -12.50
N GLN A 60 3.61 5.64 -12.24
CA GLN A 60 3.28 4.54 -13.17
C GLN A 60 4.49 3.93 -13.87
N ASP A 61 5.60 3.81 -13.13
CA ASP A 61 6.87 3.31 -13.61
C ASP A 61 7.56 2.56 -12.46
N ALA A 62 7.59 1.23 -12.52
CA ALA A 62 8.17 0.43 -11.45
C ALA A 62 9.69 0.61 -11.34
N GLN A 63 10.38 0.99 -12.43
CA GLN A 63 11.82 1.21 -12.41
C GLN A 63 12.16 2.51 -11.68
N LYS A 64 11.46 3.62 -11.98
CA LYS A 64 11.64 4.88 -11.24
C LYS A 64 11.34 4.70 -9.75
N LEU A 65 10.30 3.93 -9.44
CA LEU A 65 9.99 3.60 -8.06
C LEU A 65 11.11 2.79 -7.40
N ALA A 66 11.72 1.83 -8.11
CA ALA A 66 12.86 1.08 -7.60
C ALA A 66 14.05 2.00 -7.30
N ASP A 67 14.40 2.88 -8.23
CA ASP A 67 15.50 3.82 -8.07
C ASP A 67 15.25 4.74 -6.87
N LEU A 68 14.03 5.25 -6.69
CA LEU A 68 13.63 6.06 -5.55
C LEU A 68 13.75 5.30 -4.22
N ILE A 69 13.16 4.10 -4.13
CA ILE A 69 13.11 3.32 -2.89
C ILE A 69 14.51 2.88 -2.47
N LEU A 70 15.37 2.52 -3.42
CA LEU A 70 16.76 2.13 -3.17
C LEU A 70 17.66 3.32 -2.81
N ALA A 71 17.40 4.50 -3.37
CA ALA A 71 18.17 5.71 -3.07
C ALA A 71 17.73 6.41 -1.75
N THR A 72 16.55 6.09 -1.24
CA THR A 72 16.00 6.72 -0.03
C THR A 72 16.67 6.17 1.23
N ASP A 73 17.18 7.07 2.08
CA ASP A 73 17.63 6.71 3.43
C ASP A 73 16.42 6.52 4.35
N TRP A 74 16.14 5.28 4.74
CA TRP A 74 14.97 4.94 5.55
C TRP A 74 15.16 5.17 7.06
N ARG A 75 16.39 5.41 7.51
CA ARG A 75 16.72 5.59 8.94
C ARG A 75 15.90 6.70 9.62
N PRO A 76 15.70 7.89 9.01
CA PRO A 76 14.92 8.97 9.64
C PRO A 76 13.44 8.62 9.85
N PHE A 77 12.90 7.69 9.06
CA PHE A 77 11.52 7.23 9.20
C PHE A 77 11.39 6.17 10.31
N MET A 78 12.49 5.49 10.65
CA MET A 78 12.59 4.41 11.65
C MET A 78 13.24 4.86 12.96
N ASP A 79 13.18 6.14 13.31
CA ASP A 79 13.75 6.66 14.58
C ASP A 79 12.92 6.20 15.80
N PHE A 80 13.08 4.94 16.16
CA PHE A 80 12.50 4.32 17.37
C PHE A 80 13.24 4.74 18.65
N GLU A 81 14.48 5.24 18.55
CA GLU A 81 15.27 5.68 19.71
C GLU A 81 14.73 6.98 20.32
N SER A 82 14.11 7.84 19.50
CA SER A 82 13.37 9.00 19.99
C SER A 82 12.15 8.65 20.86
N TRP A 83 11.63 7.42 20.79
CA TRP A 83 10.46 6.95 21.56
C TRP A 83 10.82 6.46 22.96
N THR A 84 11.99 5.86 23.17
CA THR A 84 12.46 5.41 24.50
C THR A 84 12.86 6.58 25.40
N ASN A 85 13.14 7.73 24.80
CA ASN A 85 13.40 8.98 25.52
C ASN A 85 12.09 9.63 25.98
N GLY A 86 11.52 9.16 27.10
CA GLY A 86 10.31 9.71 27.73
C GLY A 86 10.34 11.23 27.99
N TRP A 87 11.52 11.84 27.95
CA TRP A 87 11.75 13.29 28.00
C TRP A 87 11.16 14.05 26.79
N ARG A 88 11.06 13.42 25.61
CA ARG A 88 10.52 14.05 24.38
C ARG A 88 8.99 14.17 24.39
N LEU A 89 8.31 13.26 25.08
CA LEU A 89 6.87 13.31 25.38
C LEU A 89 6.54 14.48 26.32
N LEU A 90 7.39 14.73 27.31
CA LEU A 90 7.22 15.81 28.29
C LEU A 90 7.60 17.19 27.75
N THR A 91 8.54 17.28 26.81
CA THR A 91 9.08 18.57 26.30
C THR A 91 8.32 19.17 25.13
N ARG A 92 7.20 18.58 24.66
CA ARG A 92 6.44 19.01 23.45
C ARG A 92 7.31 19.21 22.19
N ARG A 93 8.55 18.68 22.14
CA ARG A 93 9.51 18.81 21.04
C ARG A 93 9.65 17.54 20.19
N GLY A 94 8.62 16.69 20.19
CA GLY A 94 8.59 15.39 19.51
C GLY A 94 7.84 15.37 18.17
N ILE A 95 8.14 16.28 17.23
CA ILE A 95 7.48 16.36 15.91
C ILE A 95 8.47 16.03 14.76
N CYS A 96 9.47 15.18 15.00
CA CYS A 96 10.53 14.96 14.02
C CYS A 96 10.33 13.71 13.14
N ALA A 97 9.65 12.65 13.60
CA ALA A 97 9.40 11.46 12.78
C ALA A 97 8.13 11.55 11.91
N THR A 98 7.09 12.25 12.38
CA THR A 98 5.83 12.43 11.63
C THR A 98 5.99 13.28 10.39
N THR A 99 6.77 14.34 10.51
CA THR A 99 6.97 15.31 9.44
C THR A 99 7.79 14.71 8.31
N ALA A 100 8.77 13.84 8.61
CA ALA A 100 9.59 13.20 7.57
C ALA A 100 8.74 12.35 6.62
N LEU A 101 7.91 11.44 7.15
CA LEU A 101 7.03 10.59 6.33
C LEU A 101 5.97 11.40 5.59
N ASP A 102 5.35 12.38 6.26
CA ASP A 102 4.38 13.27 5.62
C ASP A 102 5.01 14.04 4.46
N THR A 103 6.16 14.69 4.68
CA THR A 103 6.88 15.45 3.66
C THR A 103 7.31 14.57 2.50
N PHE A 104 7.88 13.39 2.78
CA PHE A 104 8.27 12.43 1.75
C PHE A 104 7.06 12.04 0.89
N LEU A 105 5.94 11.63 1.50
CA LEU A 105 4.75 11.24 0.76
C LEU A 105 4.15 12.40 -0.04
N ILE A 106 4.10 13.61 0.52
CA ILE A 106 3.62 14.80 -0.20
C ILE A 106 4.51 15.08 -1.42
N GLN A 107 5.84 15.00 -1.26
CA GLN A 107 6.79 15.24 -2.34
C GLN A 107 6.64 14.17 -3.45
N GLN A 108 6.59 12.89 -3.08
CA GLN A 108 6.55 11.80 -4.07
C GLN A 108 5.17 11.62 -4.73
N THR A 109 4.10 12.15 -4.12
CA THR A 109 2.74 12.16 -4.72
C THR A 109 2.37 13.50 -5.34
N GLU A 110 3.28 14.48 -5.32
CA GLU A 110 3.09 15.82 -5.89
C GLU A 110 1.84 16.54 -5.36
N GLY A 111 1.38 16.18 -4.16
CA GLY A 111 0.15 16.72 -3.56
C GLY A 111 -1.16 16.26 -4.21
N GLN A 112 -1.12 15.30 -5.14
CA GLN A 112 -2.30 14.82 -5.87
C GLN A 112 -3.34 14.17 -4.94
N SER A 113 -4.60 14.32 -5.33
CA SER A 113 -5.76 13.69 -4.71
C SER A 113 -6.18 12.42 -5.47
N PHE A 114 -7.12 11.65 -4.91
CA PHE A 114 -7.63 10.45 -5.60
C PHE A 114 -8.37 10.76 -6.91
N ALA A 115 -8.94 11.96 -7.04
CA ALA A 115 -9.58 12.42 -8.26
C ALA A 115 -8.59 12.62 -9.42
N ASP A 116 -7.35 13.01 -9.11
CA ASP A 116 -6.34 13.42 -10.11
C ASP A 116 -5.65 12.23 -10.79
N LEU A 117 -5.65 11.05 -10.17
CA LEU A 117 -4.96 9.86 -10.69
C LEU A 117 -5.53 9.40 -12.04
N SER A 118 -4.71 8.79 -12.90
CA SER A 118 -5.24 8.13 -14.11
C SER A 118 -5.68 6.68 -13.87
N MET A 119 -5.42 6.14 -12.67
CA MET A 119 -5.81 4.78 -12.26
C MET A 119 -6.56 4.76 -10.92
N GLU A 120 -7.23 3.66 -10.62
CA GLU A 120 -7.92 3.49 -9.34
C GLU A 120 -6.93 3.10 -8.23
N LEU A 121 -7.00 3.82 -7.11
CA LEU A 121 -6.19 3.58 -5.92
C LEU A 121 -7.09 3.42 -4.70
N PHE A 122 -6.84 2.36 -3.93
CA PHE A 122 -7.53 2.05 -2.68
C PHE A 122 -6.53 1.96 -1.53
N ILE A 123 -6.64 2.85 -0.55
CA ILE A 123 -5.76 2.83 0.63
C ILE A 123 -6.59 2.43 1.85
N CYS A 124 -6.17 1.40 2.57
CA CYS A 124 -6.86 0.92 3.76
C CYS A 124 -6.22 1.44 5.04
N ALA A 125 -7.03 2.02 5.92
CA ALA A 125 -6.63 2.44 7.26
C ALA A 125 -7.66 1.96 8.29
N THR A 126 -7.29 1.98 9.55
CA THR A 126 -8.18 1.59 10.65
C THR A 126 -8.69 2.84 11.35
N ASN A 127 -10.01 2.98 11.50
CA ASN A 127 -10.59 4.00 12.36
C ASN A 127 -10.30 3.64 13.83
N LEU A 128 -9.47 4.44 14.49
CA LEU A 128 -8.96 4.14 15.83
C LEU A 128 -10.07 4.01 16.89
N LEU A 129 -11.09 4.89 16.82
CA LEU A 129 -12.13 4.93 17.85
C LEU A 129 -13.17 3.79 17.68
N ARG A 130 -13.41 3.37 16.44
CA ARG A 130 -14.43 2.36 16.14
C ARG A 130 -13.86 0.96 15.90
N GLY A 131 -12.54 0.85 15.70
CA GLY A 131 -11.89 -0.41 15.31
C GLY A 131 -12.34 -0.91 13.93
N GLU A 132 -12.82 -0.01 13.06
CA GLU A 132 -13.40 -0.36 11.77
C GLU A 132 -12.46 -0.03 10.62
N ARG A 133 -12.47 -0.88 9.59
CA ARG A 133 -11.75 -0.65 8.34
C ARG A 133 -12.33 0.56 7.58
N ARG A 134 -11.47 1.49 7.17
CA ARG A 134 -11.79 2.58 6.24
C ARG A 134 -10.95 2.43 4.98
N VAL A 135 -11.62 2.38 3.83
CA VAL A 135 -10.99 2.46 2.51
C VAL A 135 -11.09 3.90 2.02
N PHE A 136 -9.96 4.51 1.64
CA PHE A 136 -9.89 5.77 0.91
C PHE A 136 -9.71 5.49 -0.57
N SER A 137 -10.50 6.17 -1.40
CA SER A 137 -10.51 5.97 -2.86
C SER A 137 -11.17 7.14 -3.56
N ARG A 138 -11.08 7.20 -4.88
CA ARG A 138 -11.79 8.19 -5.70
C ARG A 138 -13.29 8.23 -5.41
N ALA A 139 -13.90 7.06 -5.27
CA ALA A 139 -15.34 6.95 -5.01
C ALA A 139 -15.76 7.44 -3.61
N THR A 140 -14.86 7.41 -2.62
CA THR A 140 -15.23 7.67 -1.22
C THR A 140 -14.63 8.94 -0.63
N THR A 141 -13.51 9.40 -1.17
CA THR A 141 -12.76 10.60 -0.74
C THR A 141 -11.98 11.18 -1.94
N PRO A 142 -12.67 11.69 -2.98
CA PRO A 142 -12.02 12.16 -4.21
C PRO A 142 -11.00 13.26 -3.95
N ASP A 143 -11.35 14.25 -3.13
CA ASP A 143 -10.54 15.45 -2.88
C ASP A 143 -9.45 15.26 -1.80
N LEU A 144 -9.37 14.07 -1.20
CA LEU A 144 -8.38 13.81 -0.15
C LEU A 144 -6.99 13.59 -0.78
N PRO A 145 -5.94 14.29 -0.33
CA PRO A 145 -4.59 14.04 -0.82
C PRO A 145 -4.15 12.60 -0.53
N ILE A 146 -3.57 11.95 -1.53
CA ILE A 146 -3.17 10.53 -1.45
C ILE A 146 -2.12 10.35 -0.35
N ALA A 147 -1.16 11.27 -0.25
CA ALA A 147 -0.16 11.31 0.82
C ALA A 147 -0.81 11.24 2.22
N THR A 148 -1.94 11.93 2.42
CA THR A 148 -2.64 11.94 3.71
C THR A 148 -3.25 10.57 4.02
N ALA A 149 -3.86 9.92 3.03
CA ALA A 149 -4.41 8.58 3.18
C ALA A 149 -3.30 7.53 3.40
N ALA A 150 -2.21 7.58 2.62
CA ALA A 150 -1.05 6.70 2.79
C ALA A 150 -0.44 6.88 4.18
N ARG A 151 -0.23 8.12 4.64
CA ARG A 151 0.25 8.40 6.00
C ARG A 151 -0.66 7.80 7.07
N ALA A 152 -1.97 7.94 6.91
CA ALA A 152 -2.95 7.35 7.84
C ALA A 152 -2.83 5.82 7.86
N SER A 153 -2.73 5.19 6.69
CA SER A 153 -2.56 3.75 6.52
C SER A 153 -1.26 3.19 7.09
N SER A 154 -0.18 4.00 7.15
CA SER A 154 1.10 3.64 7.74
C SER A 154 1.30 4.19 9.15
N SER A 155 0.23 4.64 9.82
CA SER A 155 0.28 5.16 11.19
C SER A 155 0.30 4.02 12.22
N LEU A 156 1.40 3.27 12.28
CA LEU A 156 1.53 2.16 13.21
C LEU A 156 1.43 2.66 14.67
N PRO A 157 0.51 2.12 15.49
CA PRO A 157 0.40 2.51 16.89
C PRO A 157 1.76 2.40 17.59
N PHE A 158 2.01 3.33 18.53
CA PHE A 158 3.28 3.45 19.26
C PHE A 158 4.50 3.89 18.43
N VAL A 159 4.42 3.92 17.10
CA VAL A 159 5.50 4.42 16.23
C VAL A 159 5.14 5.80 15.68
N TYR A 160 3.92 5.91 15.17
CA TYR A 160 3.38 7.13 14.61
C TYR A 160 2.09 7.53 15.32
N PRO A 161 1.90 8.82 15.64
CA PRO A 161 0.63 9.28 16.15
C PRO A 161 -0.46 9.09 15.08
N PRO A 162 -1.71 8.84 15.51
CA PRO A 162 -2.85 8.71 14.60
C PRO A 162 -3.02 9.94 13.70
N LYS A 163 -3.36 9.72 12.43
CA LYS A 163 -3.64 10.81 11.49
C LYS A 163 -5.11 11.22 11.59
N ARG A 164 -5.38 12.52 11.75
CA ARG A 164 -6.73 13.07 11.78
C ARG A 164 -7.19 13.42 10.36
N ILE A 165 -8.32 12.84 9.92
CA ILE A 165 -8.98 13.14 8.63
C ILE A 165 -10.47 13.33 8.89
N GLN A 166 -11.05 14.46 8.44
CA GLN A 166 -12.50 14.75 8.57
C GLN A 166 -13.07 14.46 9.98
N ASN A 167 -12.35 14.92 11.02
CA ASN A 167 -12.70 14.74 12.44
C ASN A 167 -12.67 13.30 12.98
N ARG A 168 -12.04 12.36 12.27
CA ARG A 168 -11.80 10.99 12.72
C ARG A 168 -10.29 10.73 12.81
N TYR A 169 -9.90 9.82 13.69
CA TYR A 169 -8.51 9.41 13.87
C TYR A 169 -8.28 8.05 13.22
N TYR A 170 -7.21 7.97 12.45
CA TYR A 170 -6.85 6.78 11.69
C TYR A 170 -5.46 6.30 12.09
N VAL A 171 -5.34 4.98 12.20
CA VAL A 171 -4.09 4.25 12.44
C VAL A 171 -3.89 3.21 11.34
N ASP A 172 -2.79 2.47 11.44
CA ASP A 172 -2.38 1.48 10.46
C ASP A 172 -3.51 0.52 10.04
N GLY A 173 -3.63 0.33 8.72
CA GLY A 173 -4.68 -0.51 8.13
C GLY A 173 -4.50 -2.00 8.46
N GLY A 174 -3.28 -2.44 8.78
CA GLY A 174 -2.95 -3.83 9.11
C GLY A 174 -3.67 -4.34 10.36
N LEU A 175 -4.19 -3.44 11.21
CA LEU A 175 -5.01 -3.82 12.36
C LEU A 175 -6.39 -4.39 11.98
N THR A 176 -6.89 -4.07 10.78
CA THR A 176 -8.22 -4.52 10.32
C THR A 176 -8.19 -5.27 9.00
N ASP A 177 -7.32 -4.88 8.07
CA ASP A 177 -7.21 -5.49 6.75
C ASP A 177 -5.79 -5.29 6.19
N ASN A 178 -4.94 -6.30 6.44
CA ASN A 178 -3.55 -6.27 6.02
C ASN A 178 -3.39 -6.50 4.49
N ILE A 179 -4.38 -7.09 3.82
CA ILE A 179 -4.34 -7.39 2.39
C ILE A 179 -5.70 -7.01 1.76
N PRO A 180 -5.86 -5.78 1.28
CA PRO A 180 -7.14 -5.26 0.83
C PRO A 180 -7.57 -5.74 -0.57
N GLY A 181 -7.30 -7.01 -0.89
CA GLY A 181 -7.58 -7.61 -2.21
C GLY A 181 -9.07 -7.86 -2.47
N ASN A 182 -9.91 -7.95 -1.44
CA ASN A 182 -11.36 -8.16 -1.62
C ASN A 182 -12.06 -7.02 -2.39
N ILE A 183 -11.45 -5.82 -2.40
CA ILE A 183 -11.90 -4.64 -3.13
C ILE A 183 -11.72 -4.82 -4.65
N LEU A 184 -10.74 -5.64 -5.06
CA LEU A 184 -10.32 -5.80 -6.45
C LEU A 184 -10.99 -7.01 -7.11
N ARG A 185 -11.31 -6.88 -8.40
CA ARG A 185 -12.03 -7.94 -9.16
C ARG A 185 -11.11 -9.05 -9.66
N VAL A 186 -9.89 -8.72 -10.06
CA VAL A 186 -8.88 -9.68 -10.56
C VAL A 186 -7.53 -9.14 -10.12
N PHE A 187 -6.84 -9.83 -9.22
CA PHE A 187 -5.69 -9.23 -8.56
C PHE A 187 -4.52 -10.15 -8.27
N VAL A 188 -3.31 -9.56 -8.29
CA VAL A 188 -2.10 -10.15 -7.72
C VAL A 188 -1.98 -9.73 -6.26
N ILE A 189 -1.65 -10.67 -5.37
CA ILE A 189 -1.35 -10.38 -3.97
C ILE A 189 0.17 -10.44 -3.77
N CYS A 190 0.76 -9.37 -3.23
CA CYS A 190 2.15 -9.33 -2.80
C CYS A 190 2.20 -9.34 -1.28
N CYS A 191 2.66 -10.42 -0.67
CA CYS A 191 2.69 -10.62 0.78
C CYS A 191 4.11 -10.52 1.34
N VAL A 192 4.23 -9.97 2.55
CA VAL A 192 5.49 -10.01 3.33
C VAL A 192 5.15 -10.44 4.76
N TRP A 193 5.94 -11.37 5.34
CA TRP A 193 5.92 -11.94 6.72
C TRP A 193 5.31 -13.35 6.97
N PRO A 194 5.84 -14.14 7.96
CA PRO A 194 5.39 -15.52 8.23
C PRO A 194 4.03 -15.66 8.92
N GLN A 195 3.56 -14.68 9.71
CA GLN A 195 2.25 -14.75 10.40
C GLN A 195 1.05 -14.79 9.44
N ILE A 196 1.27 -14.34 8.21
CA ILE A 196 0.30 -14.42 7.12
C ILE A 196 0.00 -15.88 6.72
N PHE A 197 0.81 -16.89 7.09
CA PHE A 197 0.44 -18.30 6.87
C PHE A 197 -0.87 -18.69 7.56
N ARG A 198 -1.18 -18.11 8.74
CA ARG A 198 -2.46 -18.33 9.44
C ARG A 198 -3.61 -17.56 8.81
N GLU A 199 -3.40 -16.30 8.45
CA GLU A 199 -4.44 -15.51 7.79
C GLU A 199 -4.75 -16.04 6.39
N MET A 200 -3.72 -16.49 5.67
CA MET A 200 -3.84 -17.22 4.41
C MET A 200 -4.53 -18.55 4.61
N SER A 201 -4.29 -19.35 5.65
CA SER A 201 -5.07 -20.59 5.82
C SER A 201 -6.57 -20.31 6.02
N THR A 202 -6.93 -19.22 6.71
CA THR A 202 -8.32 -18.73 6.78
C THR A 202 -8.84 -18.14 5.46
N PHE A 203 -8.02 -17.41 4.70
CA PHE A 203 -8.41 -16.86 3.39
C PHE A 203 -8.52 -17.98 2.35
N GLN A 204 -7.54 -18.88 2.27
CA GLN A 204 -7.50 -20.11 1.49
C GLN A 204 -8.69 -21.02 1.80
N SER A 205 -9.03 -21.27 3.07
CA SER A 205 -10.20 -22.11 3.41
C SER A 205 -11.53 -21.46 3.03
N ARG A 206 -11.63 -20.12 3.07
CA ARG A 206 -12.82 -19.40 2.59
C ARG A 206 -12.93 -19.33 1.06
N ASN A 207 -11.82 -19.50 0.35
CA ASN A 207 -11.72 -19.13 -1.05
C ASN A 207 -11.05 -20.17 -1.97
N ASN A 208 -10.61 -21.35 -1.53
CA ASN A 208 -9.92 -22.36 -2.34
C ASN A 208 -8.66 -21.84 -3.09
N LEU A 209 -7.77 -21.13 -2.39
CA LEU A 209 -6.47 -20.69 -2.93
C LEU A 209 -5.36 -21.68 -2.56
N CYS A 210 -4.47 -21.99 -3.50
CA CYS A 210 -3.23 -22.75 -3.25
C CYS A 210 -1.99 -21.85 -3.43
N MET A 211 -1.00 -22.01 -2.54
CA MET A 211 0.30 -21.32 -2.61
C MET A 211 1.18 -21.90 -3.74
N GLY A 212 1.88 -21.01 -4.46
CA GLY A 212 2.78 -21.31 -5.58
C GLY A 212 2.52 -20.35 -6.75
N GLU A 213 3.40 -20.34 -7.77
CA GLU A 213 3.25 -19.61 -9.05
C GLU A 213 2.05 -20.12 -9.90
N ARG A 214 0.89 -20.35 -9.30
CA ARG A 214 -0.31 -20.83 -9.98
C ARG A 214 -1.46 -19.86 -9.77
N VAL A 215 -1.98 -19.40 -10.91
CA VAL A 215 -3.27 -18.72 -11.01
C VAL A 215 -4.35 -19.67 -10.50
N SER A 216 -5.00 -19.33 -9.39
CA SER A 216 -6.15 -20.07 -8.88
C SER A 216 -7.44 -19.29 -9.15
N ASN A 217 -8.48 -20.02 -9.55
CA ASN A 217 -9.81 -19.48 -9.85
C ASN A 217 -10.66 -19.55 -8.59
N VAL A 218 -10.94 -18.40 -8.02
CA VAL A 218 -11.58 -18.28 -6.72
C VAL A 218 -12.72 -17.30 -6.85
N GLN A 219 -13.95 -17.79 -6.65
CA GLN A 219 -15.16 -16.99 -6.85
C GLN A 219 -15.20 -16.24 -8.21
N ASN A 220 -14.81 -16.92 -9.31
CA ASN A 220 -14.66 -16.33 -10.65
C ASN A 220 -13.60 -15.20 -10.77
N ARG A 221 -12.72 -15.04 -9.78
CA ARG A 221 -11.57 -14.12 -9.84
C ARG A 221 -10.29 -14.92 -10.07
N LYS A 222 -9.45 -14.46 -11.01
CA LYS A 222 -8.08 -14.99 -11.19
C LYS A 222 -7.19 -14.31 -10.17
N ILE A 223 -6.63 -15.09 -9.24
CA ILE A 223 -5.73 -14.60 -8.20
C ILE A 223 -4.34 -15.22 -8.43
N LEU A 224 -3.31 -14.38 -8.41
CA LEU A 224 -1.91 -14.79 -8.44
C LEU A 224 -1.24 -14.27 -7.17
N CYS A 225 -0.62 -15.15 -6.38
CA CYS A 225 0.12 -14.74 -5.19
C CYS A 225 1.62 -14.75 -5.49
N ILE A 226 2.29 -13.64 -5.19
CA ILE A 226 3.74 -13.52 -5.22
C ILE A 226 4.19 -13.45 -3.75
N VAL A 227 4.97 -14.44 -3.32
CA VAL A 227 5.49 -14.60 -1.95
C VAL A 227 7.00 -14.48 -1.99
#